data_AF-A0A7Y5FJY7-F1
#
_entry.id   AF-A0A7Y5FJY7-F1
#
_cell.length_a   1.000
_cell.length_b   1.000
_cell.length_c   1.000
_cell.angle_alpha   90.00
_cell.angle_beta   90.00
_cell.angle_gamma   90.00
#
_symmetry.space_group_name_H-M   'P 1'
#
loop_
_entity.id
_entity.type
_entity.pdbx_description
1 polymer ?
#
loop_
_entity_poly.entity_id
_entity_poly.type
_entity_poly.pdbx_seq_one_letter_code
_entity_poly.pdbx_strand_id
1 'polypeptide(L)'
;MIVTQTRHVWTASQAAMFLADDRYRSIAAHGFRFLREKLWDHEYGGFYMLRDRAGGPVAFSYQEEKRAYGNAFAIYALAAYYKMSGDPAALQLAQETFLWLEQHSHDPVQRGYCEHLARNGDRLRRGESTTKAWDAPSIGWQDQNSAIHLLEAFTALYHVWPDSLLRRRLEEMLTLVRDVIVDPRGFLILYFQDGWRPVSFRDSCAAVRQANFRFDHISFGHDIETAYLLLEAADALGMPADPLTLAVAKRLVDHALAHGWDESNGGLYDRGYYFAGSDTLTIISKAKVWWVQAEALNALLLMAQLFPQEAGYRRAFQKQWAYIDKFLIDHKHGEWYEEGLDHSPEQVHAPKARDWKVNYHNARALMNCIKMLQAEQEAGPDLR
;
A
#
# COMPACT_ATOMS: atom_id res chain seq x y z
N MET A 1 -5.86 15.78 0.79
CA MET A 1 -6.44 14.45 0.53
C MET A 1 -6.23 13.59 1.76
N ILE A 2 -7.16 12.69 2.09
CA ILE A 2 -7.07 11.80 3.25
C ILE A 2 -5.76 11.03 3.26
N VAL A 3 -5.39 10.40 2.14
CA VAL A 3 -4.18 9.58 1.97
C VAL A 3 -2.90 10.36 2.30
N THR A 4 -2.75 11.58 1.78
CA THR A 4 -1.60 12.45 2.09
C THR A 4 -1.50 12.76 3.59
N GLN A 5 -2.63 13.12 4.20
CA GLN A 5 -2.68 13.57 5.59
C GLN A 5 -2.39 12.42 6.56
N THR A 6 -3.01 11.26 6.33
CA THR A 6 -2.80 10.06 7.13
C THR A 6 -1.37 9.56 6.99
N ARG A 7 -0.80 9.54 5.78
CA ARG A 7 0.62 9.20 5.55
C ARG A 7 1.58 10.13 6.29
N HIS A 8 1.29 11.43 6.38
CA HIS A 8 2.09 12.35 7.20
C HIS A 8 1.94 12.09 8.70
N VAL A 9 0.73 11.83 9.20
CA VAL A 9 0.50 11.47 10.61
C VAL A 9 1.24 10.19 10.96
N TRP A 10 1.15 9.16 10.12
CA TRP A 10 1.88 7.92 10.30
C TRP A 10 3.39 8.16 10.32
N THR A 11 3.92 8.85 9.31
CA THR A 11 5.37 9.06 9.17
C THR A 11 5.93 9.86 10.34
N ALA A 12 5.25 10.92 10.77
CA ALA A 12 5.65 11.68 11.94
C ALA A 12 5.55 10.86 13.24
N SER A 13 4.54 10.00 13.37
CA SER A 13 4.42 9.12 14.55
C SER A 13 5.55 8.10 14.63
N GLN A 14 5.90 7.47 13.49
CA GLN A 14 7.01 6.53 13.44
C GLN A 14 8.37 7.23 13.63
N ALA A 15 8.58 8.39 12.99
CA ALA A 15 9.80 9.16 13.14
C ALA A 15 10.02 9.62 14.60
N ALA A 16 8.97 10.03 15.30
CA ALA A 16 9.05 10.40 16.72
C ALA A 16 9.56 9.25 17.58
N MET A 17 9.07 8.03 17.34
CA MET A 17 9.52 6.83 18.07
C MET A 17 10.92 6.39 17.64
N PHE A 18 11.22 6.42 16.34
CA PHE A 18 12.46 5.91 15.78
C PHE A 18 13.66 6.81 16.06
N LEU A 19 13.49 8.13 15.94
CA LEU A 19 14.54 9.12 16.16
C LEU A 19 14.58 9.66 17.61
N ALA A 20 13.59 9.31 18.44
CA ALA A 20 13.39 9.88 19.76
C ALA A 20 13.36 11.43 19.76
N ASP A 21 12.63 12.02 18.81
CA ASP A 21 12.56 13.48 18.62
C ASP A 21 11.11 14.00 18.71
N ASP A 22 10.87 14.82 19.74
CA ASP A 22 9.56 15.38 20.09
C ASP A 22 8.99 16.36 19.07
N ARG A 23 9.81 16.90 18.15
CA ARG A 23 9.31 17.73 17.05
C ARG A 23 8.31 16.95 16.20
N TYR A 24 8.58 15.67 15.96
CA TYR A 24 7.70 14.81 15.18
C TYR A 24 6.40 14.47 15.92
N ARG A 25 6.42 14.39 17.26
CA ARG A 25 5.19 14.23 18.05
C ARG A 25 4.24 15.41 17.84
N SER A 26 4.79 16.62 17.84
CA SER A 26 4.00 17.85 17.61
C SER A 26 3.40 17.89 16.20
N ILE A 27 4.17 17.47 15.19
CA ILE A 27 3.69 17.36 13.80
C ILE A 27 2.58 16.31 13.68
N ALA A 28 2.77 15.14 14.29
CA ALA A 28 1.78 14.07 14.28
C ALA A 28 0.47 14.50 14.97
N ALA A 29 0.57 15.17 16.13
CA ALA A 29 -0.59 15.70 16.85
C ALA A 29 -1.35 16.76 16.06
N HIS A 30 -0.64 17.61 15.31
CA HIS A 30 -1.28 18.56 14.39
C HIS A 30 -2.08 17.84 13.30
N GLY A 31 -1.48 16.83 12.65
CA GLY A 31 -2.17 16.06 11.62
C GLY A 31 -3.36 15.27 12.17
N PHE A 32 -3.23 14.65 13.36
CA PHE A 32 -4.33 13.96 14.04
C PHE A 32 -5.54 14.87 14.27
N ARG A 33 -5.32 16.10 14.78
CA ARG A 33 -6.41 17.08 14.95
C ARG A 33 -7.09 17.39 13.62
N PHE A 34 -6.32 17.56 12.55
CA PHE A 34 -6.90 17.80 11.22
C PHE A 34 -7.72 16.61 10.72
N LEU A 35 -7.24 15.37 10.91
CA LEU A 35 -8.01 14.17 10.58
C LEU A 35 -9.36 14.17 11.32
N ARG A 36 -9.31 14.32 12.65
CA ARG A 36 -10.48 14.25 13.53
C ARG A 36 -11.48 15.38 13.30
N GLU A 37 -11.00 16.61 13.12
CA GLU A 37 -11.86 17.80 13.15
C GLU A 37 -12.28 18.28 11.76
N LYS A 38 -11.57 17.87 10.71
CA LYS A 38 -11.77 18.41 9.35
C LYS A 38 -12.04 17.34 8.31
N LEU A 39 -11.44 16.15 8.42
CA LEU A 39 -11.63 15.07 7.45
C LEU A 39 -12.66 14.03 7.87
N TRP A 40 -12.89 13.85 9.16
CA TRP A 40 -13.98 13.01 9.65
C TRP A 40 -15.34 13.65 9.35
N ASP A 41 -16.25 12.88 8.76
CA ASP A 41 -17.63 13.30 8.55
C ASP A 41 -18.42 13.11 9.84
N HIS A 42 -18.63 14.18 10.60
CA HIS A 42 -19.38 14.13 11.86
C HIS A 42 -20.88 13.83 11.68
N GLU A 43 -21.40 13.86 10.46
CA GLU A 43 -22.81 13.55 10.16
C GLU A 43 -23.00 12.06 9.83
N TYR A 44 -22.14 11.50 8.99
CA TYR A 44 -22.28 10.12 8.48
C TYR A 44 -21.18 9.15 8.90
N GLY A 45 -20.18 9.60 9.66
CA GLY A 45 -18.96 8.82 9.97
C GLY A 45 -18.09 8.58 8.74
N GLY A 46 -16.89 8.02 8.92
CA GLY A 46 -15.93 7.81 7.84
C GLY A 46 -15.29 9.13 7.36
N PHE A 47 -14.20 9.00 6.59
CA PHE A 47 -13.42 10.15 6.15
C PHE A 47 -13.78 10.63 4.75
N TYR A 48 -13.87 11.95 4.58
CA TYR A 48 -13.89 12.59 3.27
C TYR A 48 -12.56 12.37 2.54
N MET A 49 -12.63 12.15 1.23
CA MET A 49 -11.41 11.97 0.41
C MET A 49 -10.57 13.25 0.31
N LEU A 50 -11.21 14.41 0.23
CA LEU A 50 -10.53 15.69 0.06
C LEU A 50 -11.26 16.83 0.75
N ARG A 51 -10.48 17.66 1.46
CA ARG A 51 -10.89 18.93 2.04
C ARG A 51 -9.81 19.98 1.80
N ASP A 52 -10.22 21.24 1.77
CA ASP A 52 -9.29 22.37 1.74
C ASP A 52 -8.62 22.57 3.12
N ARG A 53 -7.77 23.59 3.23
CA ARG A 53 -7.04 23.89 4.48
C ARG A 53 -7.94 24.26 5.65
N ALA A 54 -9.13 24.83 5.41
CA ALA A 54 -10.09 25.19 6.44
C ALA A 54 -11.02 24.02 6.83
N GLY A 55 -11.01 22.94 6.04
CA GLY A 55 -11.91 21.79 6.15
C GLY A 55 -13.14 21.88 5.25
N GLY A 56 -13.17 22.83 4.30
CA GLY A 56 -14.26 23.00 3.35
C GLY A 56 -14.21 22.01 2.17
N PRO A 57 -15.33 21.83 1.46
CA PRO A 57 -15.40 21.04 0.24
C PRO A 57 -14.51 21.60 -0.86
N VAL A 58 -13.82 20.70 -1.57
CA VAL A 58 -13.06 21.05 -2.76
C VAL A 58 -13.89 20.72 -3.99
N ALA A 59 -14.20 21.74 -4.78
CA ALA A 59 -14.91 21.56 -6.03
C ALA A 59 -14.07 20.66 -6.99
N PHE A 60 -14.73 19.70 -7.64
CA PHE A 60 -14.17 18.87 -8.72
C PHE A 60 -13.08 17.85 -8.30
N SER A 61 -13.42 16.87 -7.47
CA SER A 61 -12.61 15.64 -7.36
C SER A 61 -13.47 14.41 -7.05
N TYR A 62 -13.72 14.15 -5.76
CA TYR A 62 -14.41 12.99 -5.21
C TYR A 62 -15.83 13.29 -4.75
N GLN A 63 -16.33 14.51 -5.03
CA GLN A 63 -17.54 15.04 -4.40
C GLN A 63 -17.46 14.87 -2.87
N GLU A 64 -18.43 14.19 -2.28
CA GLU A 64 -18.50 13.84 -0.87
C GLU A 64 -18.40 12.31 -0.66
N GLU A 65 -17.97 11.59 -1.70
CA GLU A 65 -17.81 10.14 -1.65
C GLU A 65 -16.67 9.72 -0.72
N LYS A 66 -16.75 8.48 -0.29
CA LYS A 66 -15.81 7.83 0.62
C LYS A 66 -15.17 6.64 -0.10
N ARG A 67 -13.96 6.30 0.35
CA ARG A 67 -13.21 5.15 -0.14
C ARG A 67 -12.79 4.24 1.00
N ALA A 68 -12.84 2.93 0.81
CA ALA A 68 -12.29 2.00 1.79
C ALA A 68 -10.77 2.22 1.93
N TYR A 69 -10.07 2.43 0.82
CA TYR A 69 -8.64 2.78 0.76
C TYR A 69 -8.28 3.98 1.65
N GLY A 70 -9.03 5.08 1.53
CA GLY A 70 -8.80 6.28 2.32
C GLY A 70 -9.00 6.07 3.82
N ASN A 71 -10.04 5.31 4.19
CA ASN A 71 -10.35 4.97 5.58
C ASN A 71 -9.35 3.94 6.16
N ALA A 72 -8.84 3.01 5.34
CA ALA A 72 -7.78 2.08 5.74
C ALA A 72 -6.50 2.83 6.14
N PHE A 73 -6.06 3.80 5.33
CA PHE A 73 -4.95 4.67 5.68
C PHE A 73 -5.21 5.49 6.96
N ALA A 74 -6.46 5.88 7.22
CA ALA A 74 -6.81 6.57 8.45
C ALA A 74 -6.65 5.67 9.68
N ILE A 75 -7.18 4.43 9.63
CA ILE A 75 -6.96 3.43 10.67
C ILE A 75 -5.47 3.22 10.92
N TYR A 76 -4.70 3.02 9.85
CA TYR A 76 -3.26 2.78 9.93
C TYR A 76 -2.51 3.93 10.61
N ALA A 77 -2.80 5.17 10.22
CA ALA A 77 -2.19 6.36 10.80
C ALA A 77 -2.62 6.60 12.25
N LEU A 78 -3.89 6.37 12.59
CA LEU A 78 -4.43 6.53 13.94
C LEU A 78 -3.85 5.49 14.90
N ALA A 79 -3.70 4.24 14.46
CA ALA A 79 -3.04 3.19 15.24
C ALA A 79 -1.56 3.55 15.53
N ALA A 80 -0.82 4.04 14.53
CA ALA A 80 0.55 4.51 14.73
C ALA A 80 0.64 5.72 15.66
N TYR A 81 -0.27 6.69 15.52
CA TYR A 81 -0.32 7.86 16.39
C TYR A 81 -0.67 7.48 17.82
N TYR A 82 -1.63 6.58 18.03
CA TYR A 82 -1.97 6.07 19.36
C TYR A 82 -0.77 5.35 19.99
N LYS A 83 -0.10 4.46 19.26
CA LYS A 83 1.11 3.76 19.75
C LYS A 83 2.19 4.73 20.21
N MET A 84 2.36 5.84 19.48
CA MET A 84 3.37 6.85 19.80
C MET A 84 2.96 7.79 20.95
N SER A 85 1.69 8.20 21.01
CA SER A 85 1.21 9.27 21.92
C SER A 85 0.49 8.78 23.17
N GLY A 86 -0.11 7.59 23.14
CA GLY A 86 -1.04 7.09 24.16
C GLY A 86 -2.40 7.81 24.20
N ASP A 87 -2.71 8.69 23.22
CA ASP A 87 -3.96 9.47 23.21
C ASP A 87 -5.18 8.57 22.92
N PRO A 88 -6.07 8.32 23.90
CA PRO A 88 -7.21 7.41 23.70
C PRO A 88 -8.19 7.90 22.64
N ALA A 89 -8.24 9.21 22.34
CA ALA A 89 -9.11 9.73 21.29
C ALA A 89 -8.70 9.24 19.89
N ALA A 90 -7.41 8.94 19.70
CA ALA A 90 -6.94 8.38 18.43
C ALA A 90 -7.34 6.92 18.26
N LEU A 91 -7.23 6.12 19.33
CA LEU A 91 -7.70 4.74 19.31
C LEU A 91 -9.22 4.68 19.09
N GLN A 92 -9.97 5.53 19.79
CA GLN A 92 -11.42 5.62 19.62
C GLN A 92 -11.79 5.94 18.16
N LEU A 93 -11.15 6.93 17.54
CA LEU A 93 -11.43 7.27 16.15
C LEU A 93 -11.04 6.13 15.18
N ALA A 94 -9.97 5.38 15.47
CA ALA A 94 -9.59 4.20 14.68
C ALA A 94 -10.65 3.09 14.77
N GLN A 95 -11.19 2.85 15.98
CA GLN A 95 -12.28 1.91 16.23
C GLN A 95 -13.56 2.34 15.50
N GLU A 96 -13.95 3.61 15.62
CA GLU A 96 -15.11 4.17 14.91
C GLU A 96 -14.96 4.02 13.39
N THR A 97 -13.76 4.24 12.86
CA THR A 97 -13.47 4.07 11.43
C THR A 97 -13.57 2.61 11.00
N PHE A 98 -13.03 1.68 11.79
CA PHE A 98 -13.13 0.24 11.53
C PHE A 98 -14.59 -0.22 11.54
N LEU A 99 -15.35 0.17 12.57
CA LEU A 99 -16.77 -0.18 12.69
C LEU A 99 -17.62 0.45 11.58
N TRP A 100 -17.27 1.65 11.11
CA TRP A 100 -17.90 2.26 9.95
C TRP A 100 -17.65 1.45 8.68
N LEU A 101 -16.40 1.00 8.44
CA LEU A 101 -16.09 0.11 7.32
C LEU A 101 -16.80 -1.24 7.44
N GLU A 102 -16.87 -1.81 8.63
CA GLU A 102 -17.63 -3.04 8.89
C GLU A 102 -19.11 -2.89 8.52
N GLN A 103 -19.73 -1.77 8.90
CA GLN A 103 -21.14 -1.52 8.63
C GLN A 103 -21.42 -1.26 7.14
N HIS A 104 -20.58 -0.46 6.49
CA HIS A 104 -20.89 0.11 5.18
C HIS A 104 -20.18 -0.58 4.02
N SER A 105 -18.93 -1.01 4.23
CA SER A 105 -18.04 -1.50 3.19
C SER A 105 -17.92 -3.03 3.17
N HIS A 106 -17.89 -3.70 4.33
CA HIS A 106 -17.71 -5.17 4.42
C HIS A 106 -18.85 -5.94 3.75
N ASP A 107 -18.56 -6.80 2.78
CA ASP A 107 -19.55 -7.68 2.16
C ASP A 107 -19.62 -9.04 2.88
N PRO A 108 -20.70 -9.34 3.63
CA PRO A 108 -20.79 -10.61 4.36
C PRO A 108 -21.00 -11.84 3.44
N VAL A 109 -21.34 -11.64 2.16
CA VAL A 109 -21.58 -12.71 1.19
C VAL A 109 -20.32 -12.95 0.37
N GLN A 110 -19.80 -11.90 -0.28
CA GLN A 110 -18.61 -12.01 -1.13
C GLN A 110 -17.30 -11.98 -0.33
N ARG A 111 -17.33 -11.56 0.94
CA ARG A 111 -16.16 -11.20 1.76
C ARG A 111 -15.40 -10.01 1.20
N GLY A 112 -14.53 -9.42 2.02
CA GLY A 112 -13.80 -8.20 1.67
C GLY A 112 -14.66 -6.94 1.77
N TYR A 113 -14.14 -5.84 1.23
CA TYR A 113 -14.63 -4.49 1.49
C TYR A 113 -14.83 -3.72 0.18
N CYS A 114 -16.04 -3.20 -0.03
CA CYS A 114 -16.35 -2.38 -1.19
C CYS A 114 -15.60 -1.05 -1.13
N GLU A 115 -14.82 -0.77 -2.17
CA GLU A 115 -13.98 0.44 -2.23
C GLU A 115 -14.80 1.73 -2.36
N HIS A 116 -15.86 1.74 -3.16
CA HIS A 116 -16.54 2.99 -3.52
C HIS A 116 -17.84 3.18 -2.73
N LEU A 117 -17.92 4.24 -1.93
CA LEU A 117 -19.03 4.50 -1.02
C LEU A 117 -19.57 5.92 -1.23
N ALA A 118 -20.89 6.08 -1.21
CA ALA A 118 -21.54 7.37 -1.13
C ALA A 118 -21.25 8.02 0.24
N ARG A 119 -21.56 9.32 0.39
CA ARG A 119 -21.34 10.03 1.65
C ARG A 119 -22.04 9.34 2.83
N ASN A 120 -23.26 8.85 2.63
CA ASN A 120 -24.02 8.14 3.67
C ASN A 120 -23.55 6.70 3.94
N GLY A 121 -22.53 6.23 3.24
CA GLY A 121 -22.00 4.87 3.36
C GLY A 121 -22.71 3.82 2.50
N ASP A 122 -23.64 4.22 1.61
CA ASP A 122 -24.19 3.29 0.62
C ASP A 122 -23.11 2.87 -0.39
N ARG A 123 -23.06 1.59 -0.74
CA ARG A 123 -22.12 1.07 -1.74
C ARG A 123 -22.50 1.56 -3.13
N LEU A 124 -21.55 2.21 -3.80
CA LEU A 124 -21.76 2.73 -5.14
C LEU A 124 -21.62 1.63 -6.18
N ARG A 125 -22.60 1.53 -7.06
CA ARG A 125 -22.56 0.69 -8.26
C ARG A 125 -22.22 1.51 -9.49
N ARG A 126 -21.83 0.81 -10.55
CA ARG A 126 -21.47 1.43 -11.82
C ARG A 126 -22.62 2.30 -12.34
N GLY A 127 -22.32 3.57 -12.61
CA GLY A 127 -23.28 4.55 -13.13
C GLY A 127 -24.06 5.34 -12.07
N GLU A 128 -23.90 5.03 -10.78
CA GLU A 128 -24.59 5.74 -9.69
C GLU A 128 -23.84 7.00 -9.21
N SER A 129 -22.58 7.12 -9.58
CA SER A 129 -21.72 8.26 -9.23
C SER A 129 -21.58 9.24 -10.40
N THR A 130 -21.52 10.52 -10.07
CA THR A 130 -21.16 11.61 -11.00
C THR A 130 -19.76 12.17 -10.72
N THR A 131 -18.94 11.44 -9.95
CA THR A 131 -17.58 11.83 -9.61
C THR A 131 -16.70 11.95 -10.85
N LYS A 132 -15.71 12.84 -10.77
CA LYS A 132 -14.68 13.02 -11.80
C LYS A 132 -13.33 12.46 -11.33
N ALA A 133 -13.32 11.72 -10.23
CA ALA A 133 -12.14 11.04 -9.75
C ALA A 133 -11.61 10.06 -10.82
N TRP A 134 -10.29 9.89 -10.85
CA TRP A 134 -9.63 9.09 -11.88
C TRP A 134 -9.99 7.60 -11.79
N ASP A 135 -10.41 7.16 -10.60
CA ASP A 135 -10.88 5.80 -10.25
C ASP A 135 -12.36 5.56 -10.57
N ALA A 136 -13.12 6.59 -11.01
CA ALA A 136 -14.53 6.46 -11.32
C ALA A 136 -14.90 5.25 -12.23
N PRO A 137 -14.09 4.87 -13.25
CA PRO A 137 -14.43 3.73 -14.10
C PRO A 137 -14.39 2.36 -13.40
N SER A 138 -13.73 2.24 -12.24
CA SER A 138 -13.70 1.02 -11.42
C SER A 138 -14.81 0.93 -10.38
N ILE A 139 -15.71 1.92 -10.30
CA ILE A 139 -16.88 1.84 -9.41
C ILE A 139 -17.69 0.57 -9.71
N GLY A 140 -18.02 -0.16 -8.64
CA GLY A 140 -18.70 -1.45 -8.69
C GLY A 140 -17.78 -2.66 -8.86
N TRP A 141 -16.46 -2.47 -8.92
CA TRP A 141 -15.48 -3.55 -8.84
C TRP A 141 -14.86 -3.64 -7.45
N GLN A 142 -14.43 -4.85 -7.09
CA GLN A 142 -13.49 -5.09 -6.00
C GLN A 142 -12.07 -4.88 -6.54
N ASP A 143 -11.12 -4.49 -5.70
CA ASP A 143 -9.75 -4.22 -6.12
C ASP A 143 -8.71 -4.70 -5.10
N GLN A 144 -7.53 -5.05 -5.61
CA GLN A 144 -6.42 -5.50 -4.76
C GLN A 144 -5.85 -4.39 -3.88
N ASN A 145 -5.86 -3.15 -4.36
CA ASN A 145 -5.13 -2.06 -3.74
C ASN A 145 -5.76 -1.70 -2.38
N SER A 146 -7.08 -1.54 -2.38
CA SER A 146 -7.87 -1.36 -1.16
C SER A 146 -7.74 -2.58 -0.24
N ALA A 147 -7.74 -3.80 -0.79
CA ALA A 147 -7.63 -5.02 0.00
C ALA A 147 -6.30 -5.15 0.75
N ILE A 148 -5.16 -4.87 0.10
CA ILE A 148 -3.85 -4.98 0.74
C ILE A 148 -3.63 -3.87 1.78
N HIS A 149 -4.17 -2.67 1.57
CA HIS A 149 -4.06 -1.60 2.57
C HIS A 149 -5.06 -1.75 3.72
N LEU A 150 -6.19 -2.45 3.52
CA LEU A 150 -7.03 -2.91 4.64
C LEU A 150 -6.33 -3.99 5.45
N LEU A 151 -5.64 -4.95 4.79
CA LEU A 151 -4.81 -5.95 5.46
C LEU A 151 -3.75 -5.27 6.35
N GLU A 152 -3.02 -4.30 5.78
CA GLU A 152 -2.02 -3.48 6.49
C GLU A 152 -2.65 -2.72 7.68
N ALA A 153 -3.75 -2.01 7.43
CA ALA A 153 -4.41 -1.19 8.45
C ALA A 153 -4.95 -2.02 9.61
N PHE A 154 -5.57 -3.16 9.32
CA PHE A 154 -6.11 -4.06 10.34
C PHE A 154 -5.01 -4.74 11.14
N THR A 155 -3.89 -5.10 10.50
CA THR A 155 -2.70 -5.60 11.19
C THR A 155 -2.21 -4.58 12.21
N ALA A 156 -2.03 -3.31 11.82
CA ALA A 156 -1.58 -2.26 12.72
C ALA A 156 -2.57 -1.96 13.85
N LEU A 157 -3.87 -1.93 13.55
CA LEU A 157 -4.90 -1.70 14.56
C LEU A 157 -4.97 -2.86 15.56
N TYR A 158 -4.84 -4.11 15.10
CA TYR A 158 -4.93 -5.29 15.94
C TYR A 158 -3.81 -5.34 17.00
N HIS A 159 -2.61 -4.85 16.67
CA HIS A 159 -1.51 -4.72 17.63
C HIS A 159 -1.82 -3.80 18.81
N VAL A 160 -2.69 -2.80 18.65
CA VAL A 160 -3.06 -1.86 19.71
C VAL A 160 -4.46 -2.07 20.26
N TRP A 161 -5.28 -2.89 19.59
CA TRP A 161 -6.63 -3.25 19.97
C TRP A 161 -6.95 -4.68 19.50
N PRO A 162 -6.62 -5.71 20.29
CA PRO A 162 -6.78 -7.11 19.91
C PRO A 162 -8.24 -7.58 20.04
N ASP A 163 -9.13 -6.94 19.29
CA ASP A 163 -10.56 -7.23 19.28
C ASP A 163 -10.91 -8.48 18.44
N SER A 164 -11.91 -9.23 18.90
CA SER A 164 -12.32 -10.48 18.27
C SER A 164 -12.96 -10.32 16.88
N LEU A 165 -13.67 -9.23 16.61
CA LEU A 165 -14.22 -8.94 15.29
C LEU A 165 -13.08 -8.50 14.36
N LEU A 166 -12.21 -7.60 14.83
CA LEU A 166 -11.04 -7.18 14.06
C LEU A 166 -10.15 -8.37 13.70
N ARG A 167 -9.89 -9.29 14.63
CA ARG A 167 -9.15 -10.53 14.36
C ARG A 167 -9.76 -11.33 13.21
N ARG A 168 -11.07 -11.56 13.25
CA ARG A 168 -11.78 -12.31 12.19
C ARG A 168 -11.69 -11.61 10.84
N ARG A 169 -11.76 -10.28 10.80
CA ARG A 169 -11.60 -9.51 9.56
C ARG A 169 -10.17 -9.51 9.06
N LEU A 170 -9.18 -9.48 9.95
CA LEU A 170 -7.77 -9.63 9.58
C LEU A 170 -7.49 -11.03 8.99
N GLU A 171 -8.02 -12.10 9.61
CA GLU A 171 -7.95 -13.47 9.07
C GLU A 171 -8.62 -13.58 7.69
N GLU A 172 -9.78 -12.94 7.53
CA GLU A 172 -10.51 -12.87 6.26
C GLU A 172 -9.70 -12.16 5.17
N MET A 173 -9.14 -10.98 5.47
CA MET A 173 -8.32 -10.22 4.52
C MET A 173 -7.03 -10.96 4.15
N LEU A 174 -6.36 -11.59 5.12
CA LEU A 174 -5.16 -12.40 4.87
C LEU A 174 -5.48 -13.53 3.88
N THR A 175 -6.54 -14.29 4.16
CA THR A 175 -6.98 -15.41 3.31
C THR A 175 -7.39 -14.93 1.92
N LEU A 176 -8.15 -13.83 1.86
CA LEU A 176 -8.64 -13.28 0.61
C LEU A 176 -7.50 -12.81 -0.29
N VAL A 177 -6.56 -12.02 0.25
CA VAL A 177 -5.40 -11.55 -0.51
C VAL A 177 -4.56 -12.74 -0.97
N ARG A 178 -4.19 -13.64 -0.05
CA ARG A 178 -3.29 -14.77 -0.31
C ARG A 178 -3.86 -15.80 -1.30
N ASP A 179 -5.14 -16.14 -1.16
CA ASP A 179 -5.72 -17.33 -1.81
C ASP A 179 -6.62 -17.00 -3.00
N VAL A 180 -7.08 -15.74 -3.12
CA VAL A 180 -7.98 -15.31 -4.20
C VAL A 180 -7.35 -14.24 -5.08
N ILE A 181 -6.69 -13.24 -4.47
CA ILE A 181 -6.18 -12.09 -5.24
C ILE A 181 -4.87 -12.41 -5.96
N VAL A 182 -4.02 -13.23 -5.35
CA VAL A 182 -2.75 -13.68 -5.94
C VAL A 182 -3.02 -14.75 -7.00
N ASP A 183 -2.64 -14.46 -8.24
CA ASP A 183 -2.59 -15.45 -9.32
C ASP A 183 -1.55 -16.54 -8.98
N PRO A 184 -1.81 -17.83 -9.29
CA PRO A 184 -0.88 -18.92 -9.02
C PRO A 184 0.53 -18.72 -9.60
N ARG A 185 0.69 -17.89 -10.63
CA ARG A 185 2.00 -17.52 -11.19
C ARG A 185 2.83 -16.60 -10.30
N GLY A 186 2.22 -15.91 -9.32
CA GLY A 186 2.94 -15.03 -8.39
C GLY A 186 2.75 -13.54 -8.63
N PHE A 187 1.58 -13.08 -9.03
CA PHE A 187 1.29 -11.65 -9.12
C PHE A 187 -0.16 -11.37 -8.71
N LEU A 188 -0.47 -10.13 -8.38
CA LEU A 188 -1.81 -9.70 -7.98
C LEU A 188 -2.68 -9.40 -9.20
N ILE A 189 -3.91 -9.88 -9.18
CA ILE A 189 -4.95 -9.43 -10.11
C ILE A 189 -5.52 -8.11 -9.58
N LEU A 190 -5.57 -7.09 -10.42
CA LEU A 190 -5.88 -5.72 -9.97
C LEU A 190 -7.33 -5.50 -9.55
N TYR A 191 -8.27 -6.00 -10.36
CA TYR A 191 -9.69 -5.74 -10.18
C TYR A 191 -10.51 -7.00 -10.42
N PHE A 192 -11.64 -7.08 -9.72
CA PHE A 192 -12.58 -8.18 -9.82
C PHE A 192 -14.01 -7.65 -9.96
N GLN A 193 -14.79 -8.38 -10.74
CA GLN A 193 -16.24 -8.28 -10.76
C GLN A 193 -16.82 -9.10 -9.60
N ASP A 194 -18.16 -9.08 -9.47
CA ASP A 194 -18.87 -9.89 -8.48
C ASP A 194 -18.41 -11.35 -8.45
N GLY A 195 -18.26 -11.87 -7.22
CA GLY A 195 -17.82 -13.24 -6.97
C GLY A 195 -16.34 -13.46 -7.27
N TRP A 196 -15.51 -12.42 -7.14
CA TRP A 196 -14.05 -12.48 -7.35
C TRP A 196 -13.64 -12.98 -8.74
N ARG A 197 -14.44 -12.67 -9.77
CA ARG A 197 -14.07 -12.95 -11.17
C ARG A 197 -13.11 -11.86 -11.67
N PRO A 198 -11.89 -12.21 -12.13
CA PRO A 198 -10.93 -11.23 -12.62
C PRO A 198 -11.49 -10.34 -13.74
N VAL A 199 -11.24 -9.04 -13.65
CA VAL A 199 -11.37 -8.12 -14.79
C VAL A 199 -10.15 -8.35 -15.70
N SER A 200 -10.39 -8.81 -16.93
CA SER A 200 -9.34 -9.09 -17.90
C SER A 200 -9.73 -8.58 -19.28
N PHE A 201 -8.77 -7.98 -19.97
CA PHE A 201 -8.88 -7.54 -21.35
C PHE A 201 -7.95 -8.35 -22.26
N ARG A 202 -7.27 -9.39 -21.77
CA ARG A 202 -6.22 -10.15 -22.50
C ARG A 202 -6.68 -10.67 -23.86
N ASP A 203 -7.93 -11.12 -23.96
CA ASP A 203 -8.53 -11.66 -25.20
C ASP A 203 -9.14 -10.58 -26.11
N SER A 204 -9.14 -9.31 -25.67
CA SER A 204 -9.64 -8.18 -26.47
C SER A 204 -8.65 -7.78 -27.56
N CYS A 205 -9.08 -7.02 -28.56
CA CYS A 205 -8.18 -6.47 -29.57
C CYS A 205 -7.13 -5.50 -28.96
N ALA A 206 -6.04 -5.24 -29.68
CA ALA A 206 -4.92 -4.44 -29.18
C ALA A 206 -5.33 -3.04 -28.67
N ALA A 207 -6.22 -2.35 -29.39
CA ALA A 207 -6.70 -1.02 -29.01
C ALA A 207 -7.47 -1.04 -27.68
N VAL A 208 -8.35 -2.03 -27.48
CA VAL A 208 -9.09 -2.19 -26.23
C VAL A 208 -8.15 -2.53 -25.07
N ARG A 209 -7.17 -3.42 -25.29
CA ARG A 209 -6.16 -3.75 -24.26
C ARG A 209 -5.37 -2.52 -23.82
N GLN A 210 -4.81 -1.78 -24.78
CA GLN A 210 -3.99 -0.61 -24.49
C GLN A 210 -4.76 0.47 -23.71
N ALA A 211 -6.04 0.70 -24.07
CA ALA A 211 -6.90 1.64 -23.37
C ALA A 211 -7.23 1.21 -21.93
N ASN A 212 -7.09 -0.08 -21.60
CA ASN A 212 -7.49 -0.66 -20.33
C ASN A 212 -6.34 -1.25 -19.51
N PHE A 213 -5.08 -1.07 -19.91
CA PHE A 213 -3.94 -1.56 -19.11
C PHE A 213 -4.00 -1.10 -17.66
N ARG A 214 -4.50 0.11 -17.37
CA ARG A 214 -4.70 0.58 -15.98
C ARG A 214 -5.57 -0.32 -15.10
N PHE A 215 -6.42 -1.17 -15.70
CA PHE A 215 -7.32 -2.09 -15.00
C PHE A 215 -6.90 -3.56 -15.11
N ASP A 216 -5.95 -3.87 -16.00
CA ASP A 216 -5.47 -5.22 -16.25
C ASP A 216 -3.98 -5.09 -16.62
N HIS A 217 -3.15 -4.90 -15.61
CA HIS A 217 -1.70 -4.99 -15.70
C HIS A 217 -1.15 -5.68 -14.46
N ILE A 218 0.11 -6.06 -14.50
CA ILE A 218 0.85 -6.53 -13.33
C ILE A 218 1.58 -5.35 -12.75
N SER A 219 1.37 -5.06 -11.47
CA SER A 219 2.05 -3.99 -10.75
C SER A 219 3.10 -4.58 -9.83
N PHE A 220 4.35 -4.59 -10.29
CA PHE A 220 5.45 -5.24 -9.57
C PHE A 220 5.69 -4.66 -8.17
N GLY A 221 5.38 -3.38 -7.97
CA GLY A 221 5.44 -2.76 -6.65
C GLY A 221 4.42 -3.35 -5.68
N HIS A 222 3.16 -3.51 -6.09
CA HIS A 222 2.14 -4.10 -5.24
C HIS A 222 2.42 -5.58 -4.98
N ASP A 223 2.97 -6.31 -5.96
CA ASP A 223 3.35 -7.73 -5.79
C ASP A 223 4.36 -7.87 -4.64
N ILE A 224 5.43 -7.07 -4.67
CA ILE A 224 6.51 -7.12 -3.67
C ILE A 224 6.09 -6.51 -2.32
N GLU A 225 5.25 -5.47 -2.33
CA GLU A 225 4.67 -4.90 -1.11
C GLU A 225 3.82 -5.94 -0.38
N THR A 226 2.94 -6.61 -1.12
CA THR A 226 2.02 -7.60 -0.57
C THR A 226 2.76 -8.79 0.04
N ALA A 227 3.92 -9.16 -0.51
CA ALA A 227 4.71 -10.26 0.01
C ALA A 227 5.00 -10.12 1.51
N TYR A 228 5.48 -8.95 1.95
CA TYR A 228 5.79 -8.76 3.37
C TYR A 228 4.54 -8.41 4.19
N LEU A 229 3.53 -7.75 3.62
CA LEU A 229 2.25 -7.48 4.32
C LEU A 229 1.53 -8.78 4.72
N LEU A 230 1.58 -9.80 3.87
CA LEU A 230 1.07 -11.14 4.19
C LEU A 230 1.78 -11.75 5.40
N LEU A 231 3.11 -11.59 5.48
CA LEU A 231 3.92 -12.10 6.59
C LEU A 231 3.64 -11.34 7.90
N GLU A 232 3.55 -10.01 7.84
CA GLU A 232 3.22 -9.16 8.99
C GLU A 232 1.81 -9.49 9.54
N ALA A 233 0.83 -9.68 8.67
CA ALA A 233 -0.52 -10.07 9.08
C ALA A 233 -0.56 -11.47 9.72
N ALA A 234 0.16 -12.44 9.15
CA ALA A 234 0.25 -13.78 9.72
C ALA A 234 0.92 -13.78 11.10
N ASP A 235 2.00 -13.01 11.27
CA ASP A 235 2.66 -12.82 12.57
C ASP A 235 1.70 -12.21 13.61
N ALA A 236 1.00 -11.13 13.25
CA ALA A 236 0.03 -10.48 14.14
C ALA A 236 -1.11 -11.41 14.59
N LEU A 237 -1.50 -12.37 13.74
CA LEU A 237 -2.50 -13.40 14.07
C LEU A 237 -1.97 -14.56 14.93
N GLY A 238 -0.67 -14.56 15.25
CA GLY A 238 -0.01 -15.64 15.99
C GLY A 238 0.34 -16.84 15.12
N MET A 239 0.54 -16.63 13.82
CA MET A 239 0.97 -17.64 12.84
C MET A 239 2.33 -17.26 12.21
N PRO A 240 3.37 -16.96 13.02
CA PRO A 240 4.68 -16.61 12.47
C PRO A 240 5.23 -17.74 11.62
N ALA A 241 5.80 -17.40 10.47
CA ALA A 241 6.37 -18.35 9.51
C ALA A 241 5.38 -19.44 9.03
N ASP A 242 4.08 -19.13 8.94
CA ASP A 242 3.10 -20.00 8.28
C ASP A 242 3.60 -20.42 6.87
N PRO A 243 3.82 -21.73 6.62
CA PRO A 243 4.48 -22.19 5.39
C PRO A 243 3.73 -21.80 4.11
N LEU A 244 2.39 -21.77 4.16
CA LEU A 244 1.58 -21.39 3.01
C LEU A 244 1.77 -19.90 2.69
N THR A 245 1.66 -19.04 3.70
CA THR A 245 1.85 -17.60 3.56
C THR A 245 3.27 -17.26 3.12
N LEU A 246 4.29 -17.92 3.69
CA LEU A 246 5.68 -17.77 3.28
C LEU A 246 5.90 -18.18 1.81
N ALA A 247 5.31 -19.29 1.37
CA ALA A 247 5.41 -19.74 -0.01
C ALA A 247 4.74 -18.77 -1.00
N VAL A 248 3.61 -18.16 -0.64
CA VAL A 248 2.95 -17.14 -1.46
C VAL A 248 3.77 -15.85 -1.51
N ALA A 249 4.24 -15.37 -0.36
CA ALA A 249 5.10 -14.20 -0.26
C ALA A 249 6.37 -14.35 -1.12
N LYS A 250 7.07 -15.49 -1.00
CA LYS A 250 8.25 -15.78 -1.81
C LYS A 250 7.93 -15.76 -3.31
N ARG A 251 6.83 -16.39 -3.71
CA ARG A 251 6.41 -16.46 -5.11
C ARG A 251 6.14 -15.08 -5.72
N LEU A 252 5.56 -14.16 -4.96
CA LEU A 252 5.37 -12.77 -5.39
C LEU A 252 6.71 -12.06 -5.65
N VAL A 253 7.66 -12.17 -4.72
CA VAL A 253 8.99 -11.56 -4.89
C VAL A 253 9.77 -12.19 -6.04
N ASP A 254 9.73 -13.52 -6.16
CA ASP A 254 10.41 -14.26 -7.22
C ASP A 254 9.87 -13.88 -8.61
N HIS A 255 8.55 -13.76 -8.75
CA HIS A 255 7.93 -13.33 -9.99
C HIS A 255 8.35 -11.90 -10.37
N ALA A 256 8.30 -10.97 -9.41
CA ALA A 256 8.72 -9.59 -9.64
C ALA A 256 10.19 -9.48 -10.03
N LEU A 257 11.08 -10.26 -9.39
CA LEU A 257 12.50 -10.31 -9.77
C LEU A 257 12.73 -10.96 -11.13
N ALA A 258 12.04 -12.07 -11.44
CA ALA A 258 12.23 -12.79 -12.70
C ALA A 258 11.75 -11.99 -13.91
N HIS A 259 10.73 -11.14 -13.74
CA HIS A 259 10.04 -10.51 -14.87
C HIS A 259 10.08 -8.99 -14.86
N GLY A 260 10.11 -8.34 -13.69
CA GLY A 260 10.03 -6.89 -13.55
C GLY A 260 11.36 -6.20 -13.24
N TRP A 261 12.43 -6.94 -12.98
CA TRP A 261 13.72 -6.39 -12.58
C TRP A 261 14.58 -5.90 -13.75
N ASP A 262 15.20 -4.73 -13.59
CA ASP A 262 16.20 -4.24 -14.52
C ASP A 262 17.60 -4.76 -14.17
N GLU A 263 18.09 -5.72 -14.96
CA GLU A 263 19.44 -6.25 -14.79
C GLU A 263 20.57 -5.27 -15.17
N SER A 264 20.27 -4.14 -15.81
CA SER A 264 21.29 -3.13 -16.13
C SER A 264 21.58 -2.25 -14.92
N ASN A 265 20.58 -1.50 -14.43
CA ASN A 265 20.77 -0.53 -13.36
C ASN A 265 20.29 -1.01 -11.98
N GLY A 266 19.51 -2.09 -11.91
CA GLY A 266 18.69 -2.41 -10.74
C GLY A 266 17.38 -1.61 -10.74
N GLY A 267 16.51 -1.90 -9.78
CA GLY A 267 15.17 -1.33 -9.74
C GLY A 267 14.15 -2.19 -10.47
N LEU A 268 12.91 -2.13 -10.00
CA LEU A 268 11.76 -2.75 -10.65
C LEU A 268 11.08 -1.75 -11.58
N TYR A 269 10.72 -2.22 -12.77
CA TYR A 269 9.80 -1.54 -13.65
C TYR A 269 8.41 -1.43 -13.03
N ASP A 270 7.60 -0.46 -13.47
CA ASP A 270 6.27 -0.20 -12.93
C ASP A 270 5.26 -1.29 -13.33
N ARG A 271 5.24 -1.69 -14.61
CA ARG A 271 4.14 -2.53 -15.15
C ARG A 271 4.55 -3.61 -16.14
N GLY A 272 4.01 -4.81 -15.91
CA GLY A 272 4.06 -5.95 -16.81
C GLY A 272 2.69 -6.36 -17.37
N TYR A 273 2.68 -7.22 -18.38
CA TYR A 273 1.46 -7.78 -18.96
C TYR A 273 1.70 -9.17 -19.58
N TYR A 274 0.79 -10.11 -19.31
CA TYR A 274 0.70 -11.38 -20.06
C TYR A 274 -0.36 -11.26 -21.15
N PHE A 275 0.06 -11.40 -22.40
CA PHE A 275 -0.86 -11.46 -23.52
C PHE A 275 -1.54 -12.84 -23.61
N ALA A 276 -2.76 -12.88 -24.15
CA ALA A 276 -3.47 -14.14 -24.39
C ALA A 276 -2.61 -15.11 -25.22
N GLY A 277 -2.51 -16.35 -24.77
CA GLY A 277 -1.71 -17.40 -25.41
C GLY A 277 -0.19 -17.25 -25.24
N SER A 278 0.29 -16.34 -24.39
CA SER A 278 1.71 -16.17 -24.08
C SER A 278 1.97 -16.36 -22.58
N ASP A 279 2.90 -17.25 -22.26
CA ASP A 279 3.46 -17.40 -20.90
C ASP A 279 4.66 -16.48 -20.67
N THR A 280 5.03 -15.65 -21.66
CA THR A 280 6.08 -14.64 -21.53
C THR A 280 5.49 -13.30 -21.17
N LEU A 281 5.99 -12.71 -20.08
CA LEU A 281 5.61 -11.38 -19.64
C LEU A 281 6.23 -10.31 -20.55
N THR A 282 5.47 -9.27 -20.87
CA THR A 282 5.96 -8.07 -21.56
C THR A 282 5.93 -6.87 -20.63
N ILE A 283 7.03 -6.10 -20.59
CA ILE A 283 7.06 -4.82 -19.87
C ILE A 283 6.36 -3.75 -20.69
N ILE A 284 5.28 -3.20 -20.13
CA ILE A 284 4.46 -2.17 -20.77
C ILE A 284 4.70 -0.77 -20.19
N SER A 285 5.35 -0.67 -19.03
CA SER A 285 5.87 0.58 -18.47
C SER A 285 7.23 0.34 -17.85
N LYS A 286 8.26 1.04 -18.35
CA LYS A 286 9.63 1.00 -17.82
C LYS A 286 9.91 2.08 -16.77
N ALA A 287 8.91 2.87 -16.39
CA ALA A 287 9.05 3.83 -15.30
C ALA A 287 9.49 3.09 -14.02
N LYS A 288 10.37 3.72 -13.23
CA LYS A 288 10.84 3.18 -11.96
C LYS A 288 10.38 4.11 -10.84
N VAL A 289 9.13 3.90 -10.43
CA VAL A 289 8.39 4.78 -9.51
C VAL A 289 8.94 4.66 -8.09
N TRP A 290 9.08 5.79 -7.38
CA TRP A 290 9.76 5.89 -6.08
C TRP A 290 9.26 4.89 -5.03
N TRP A 291 7.94 4.70 -4.94
CA TRP A 291 7.34 3.83 -3.92
C TRP A 291 7.63 2.36 -4.24
N VAL A 292 7.52 1.94 -5.51
CA VAL A 292 7.89 0.60 -5.98
C VAL A 292 9.32 0.26 -5.55
N GLN A 293 10.22 1.23 -5.68
CA GLN A 293 11.63 1.05 -5.31
C GLN A 293 11.83 0.94 -3.79
N ALA A 294 11.09 1.73 -3.01
CA ALA A 294 11.12 1.65 -1.55
C ALA A 294 10.60 0.30 -1.04
N GLU A 295 9.49 -0.19 -1.61
CA GLU A 295 8.92 -1.49 -1.25
C GLU A 295 9.83 -2.65 -1.62
N ALA A 296 10.46 -2.58 -2.81
CA ALA A 296 11.49 -3.53 -3.21
C ALA A 296 12.67 -3.54 -2.23
N LEU A 297 13.13 -2.37 -1.78
CA LEU A 297 14.24 -2.30 -0.82
C LEU A 297 13.91 -3.05 0.48
N ASN A 298 12.72 -2.82 1.05
CA ASN A 298 12.27 -3.49 2.26
C ASN A 298 12.13 -5.01 2.05
N ALA A 299 11.37 -5.42 1.02
CA ALA A 299 11.10 -6.83 0.73
C ALA A 299 12.38 -7.62 0.43
N LEU A 300 13.29 -7.07 -0.36
CA LEU A 300 14.52 -7.78 -0.74
C LEU A 300 15.46 -8.03 0.46
N LEU A 301 15.50 -7.11 1.43
CA LEU A 301 16.24 -7.34 2.67
C LEU A 301 15.54 -8.38 3.54
N LEU A 302 14.23 -8.30 3.72
CA LEU A 302 13.46 -9.31 4.46
C LEU A 302 13.67 -10.71 3.85
N MET A 303 13.56 -10.84 2.53
CA MET A 303 13.76 -12.10 1.83
C MET A 303 15.20 -12.62 1.94
N ALA A 304 16.20 -11.72 1.96
CA ALA A 304 17.58 -12.12 2.21
C ALA A 304 17.79 -12.69 3.63
N GLN A 305 17.01 -12.25 4.62
CA GLN A 305 17.04 -12.80 5.98
C GLN A 305 16.29 -14.12 6.11
N LEU A 306 15.15 -14.25 5.41
CA LEU A 306 14.33 -15.47 5.44
C LEU A 306 14.95 -16.60 4.60
N PHE A 307 15.71 -16.26 3.56
CA PHE A 307 16.33 -17.22 2.64
C PHE A 307 17.83 -16.91 2.45
N PRO A 308 18.66 -17.00 3.51
CA PRO A 308 20.08 -16.64 3.46
C PRO A 308 20.90 -17.46 2.44
N GLN A 309 20.46 -18.68 2.15
CA GLN A 309 21.05 -19.55 1.13
C GLN A 309 20.83 -19.05 -0.31
N GLU A 310 19.84 -18.20 -0.55
CA GLU A 310 19.51 -17.63 -1.86
C GLU A 310 20.15 -16.23 -2.01
N ALA A 311 21.46 -16.22 -2.29
CA ALA A 311 22.25 -14.98 -2.39
C ALA A 311 21.72 -13.94 -3.41
N GLY A 312 20.77 -14.33 -4.26
CA GLY A 312 20.06 -13.45 -5.19
C GLY A 312 19.38 -12.27 -4.50
N TYR A 313 18.66 -12.49 -3.39
CA TYR A 313 17.95 -11.42 -2.69
C TYR A 313 18.88 -10.37 -2.10
N ARG A 314 19.97 -10.79 -1.44
CA ARG A 314 20.99 -9.89 -0.88
C ARG A 314 21.64 -9.04 -1.97
N ARG A 315 21.98 -9.65 -3.11
CA ARG A 315 22.55 -8.95 -4.28
C ARG A 315 21.54 -7.95 -4.86
N ALA A 316 20.28 -8.36 -5.02
CA ALA A 316 19.23 -7.49 -5.51
C ALA A 316 19.00 -6.31 -4.56
N PHE A 317 18.97 -6.52 -3.24
CA PHE A 317 18.89 -5.45 -2.24
C PHE A 317 20.03 -4.43 -2.38
N GLN A 318 21.28 -4.89 -2.50
CA GLN A 318 22.44 -4.00 -2.64
C GLN A 318 22.34 -3.16 -3.93
N LYS A 319 21.91 -3.78 -5.03
CA LYS A 319 21.70 -3.10 -6.30
C LYS A 319 20.50 -2.14 -6.26
N GLN A 320 19.43 -2.50 -5.55
CA GLN A 320 18.27 -1.65 -5.29
C GLN A 320 18.69 -0.39 -4.54
N TRP A 321 19.49 -0.53 -3.49
CA TRP A 321 20.01 0.62 -2.75
C TRP A 321 20.88 1.52 -3.61
N ALA A 322 21.82 0.92 -4.38
CA ALA A 322 22.65 1.68 -5.32
C ALA A 322 21.82 2.41 -6.39
N TYR A 323 20.74 1.80 -6.87
CA TYR A 323 19.80 2.44 -7.79
C TYR A 323 19.09 3.63 -7.16
N ILE A 324 18.52 3.44 -5.97
CA ILE A 324 17.81 4.49 -5.22
C ILE A 324 18.73 5.69 -4.97
N ASP A 325 19.91 5.44 -4.41
CA ASP A 325 20.88 6.49 -4.07
C ASP A 325 21.30 7.31 -5.30
N LYS A 326 21.49 6.63 -6.44
CA LYS A 326 21.96 7.28 -7.68
C LYS A 326 20.85 8.00 -8.45
N PHE A 327 19.67 7.42 -8.55
CA PHE A 327 18.64 7.84 -9.52
C PHE A 327 17.37 8.39 -8.89
N LEU A 328 17.10 8.13 -7.61
CA LEU A 328 15.90 8.61 -6.94
C LEU A 328 16.20 9.70 -5.91
N ILE A 329 17.24 9.57 -5.10
CA ILE A 329 17.54 10.58 -4.08
C ILE A 329 17.98 11.89 -4.76
N ASP A 330 17.25 12.96 -4.49
CA ASP A 330 17.71 14.29 -4.86
C ASP A 330 18.68 14.81 -3.78
N HIS A 331 19.96 14.54 -3.98
CA HIS A 331 21.03 14.99 -3.09
C HIS A 331 21.21 16.52 -3.06
N LYS A 332 20.60 17.27 -3.99
CA LYS A 332 20.70 18.73 -4.05
C LYS A 332 19.58 19.42 -3.26
N HIS A 333 18.37 18.88 -3.31
CA HIS A 333 17.18 19.52 -2.72
C HIS A 333 16.42 18.64 -1.71
N GLY A 334 16.89 17.42 -1.42
CA GLY A 334 16.30 16.47 -0.48
C GLY A 334 15.05 15.74 -1.02
N GLU A 335 14.62 14.68 -0.35
CA GLU A 335 13.53 13.78 -0.80
C GLU A 335 13.93 13.00 -2.09
N TRP A 336 12.98 12.30 -2.72
CA TRP A 336 13.19 11.39 -3.84
C TRP A 336 12.37 11.85 -5.04
N TYR A 337 12.89 11.78 -6.27
CA TYR A 337 12.07 12.03 -7.46
C TYR A 337 10.87 11.07 -7.52
N GLU A 338 9.81 11.45 -8.26
CA GLU A 338 8.64 10.59 -8.48
C GLU A 338 9.05 9.31 -9.22
N GLU A 339 9.91 9.42 -10.22
CA GLU A 339 10.48 8.26 -10.90
C GLU A 339 11.98 8.45 -11.04
N GLY A 340 12.71 7.34 -11.14
CA GLY A 340 14.16 7.41 -11.24
C GLY A 340 14.63 7.99 -12.57
N LEU A 341 15.69 8.79 -12.49
CA LEU A 341 16.17 9.61 -13.60
C LEU A 341 16.84 8.81 -14.74
N ASP A 342 17.01 7.49 -14.61
CA ASP A 342 17.58 6.65 -15.67
C ASP A 342 16.63 6.47 -16.86
N HIS A 343 15.33 6.36 -16.59
CA HIS A 343 14.28 6.28 -17.62
C HIS A 343 13.45 7.56 -17.74
N SER A 344 13.41 8.38 -16.70
CA SER A 344 12.55 9.57 -16.62
C SER A 344 13.36 10.81 -16.19
N PRO A 345 14.36 11.26 -16.97
CA PRO A 345 15.27 12.35 -16.59
C PRO A 345 14.54 13.69 -16.35
N GLU A 346 13.36 13.90 -16.92
CA GLU A 346 12.52 15.07 -16.74
C GLU A 346 11.93 15.19 -15.32
N GLN A 347 11.91 14.12 -14.54
CA GLN A 347 11.39 14.11 -13.16
C GLN A 347 12.20 14.99 -12.21
N VAL A 348 13.39 15.45 -12.62
CA VAL A 348 14.15 16.49 -11.91
C VAL A 348 13.36 17.78 -11.71
N HIS A 349 12.34 18.02 -12.54
CA HIS A 349 11.46 19.21 -12.46
C HIS A 349 10.08 18.91 -11.87
N ALA A 350 9.78 17.65 -11.55
CA ALA A 350 8.47 17.26 -11.03
C ALA A 350 8.28 17.70 -9.57
N PRO A 351 7.02 17.92 -9.14
CA PRO A 351 6.74 18.17 -7.73
C PRO A 351 7.09 16.94 -6.89
N LYS A 352 7.85 17.15 -5.81
CA LYS A 352 8.26 16.09 -4.87
C LYS A 352 7.18 15.64 -3.90
N ALA A 353 6.09 16.40 -3.82
CA ALA A 353 4.93 16.03 -3.04
C ALA A 353 3.66 16.46 -3.77
N ARG A 354 2.66 15.58 -3.72
CA ARG A 354 1.33 15.81 -4.27
C ARG A 354 0.31 15.01 -3.48
N ASP A 355 -0.90 14.93 -3.97
CA ASP A 355 -1.98 14.17 -3.35
C ASP A 355 -1.62 12.69 -3.09
N TRP A 356 -0.84 12.05 -3.97
CA TRP A 356 -0.41 10.65 -3.81
C TRP A 356 1.02 10.45 -3.30
N LYS A 357 1.92 11.41 -3.55
CA LYS A 357 3.33 11.34 -3.15
C LYS A 357 3.60 12.16 -1.91
N VAL A 358 4.09 11.47 -0.90
CA VAL A 358 4.73 12.01 0.31
C VAL A 358 5.88 11.08 0.69
N ASN A 359 6.44 11.26 1.88
CA ASN A 359 7.58 10.52 2.39
C ASN A 359 7.22 9.21 3.13
N TYR A 360 6.05 8.63 2.88
CA TYR A 360 5.57 7.42 3.59
C TYR A 360 6.39 6.17 3.26
N HIS A 361 6.38 5.79 1.98
CA HIS A 361 7.00 4.54 1.50
C HIS A 361 8.52 4.52 1.76
N ASN A 362 9.22 5.60 1.41
CA ASN A 362 10.66 5.71 1.65
C ASN A 362 11.00 5.80 3.15
N ALA A 363 10.24 6.52 3.98
CA ALA A 363 10.50 6.51 5.43
C ALA A 363 10.28 5.12 6.04
N ARG A 364 9.17 4.44 5.70
CA ARG A 364 8.87 3.07 6.16
C ARG A 364 10.00 2.12 5.77
N ALA A 365 10.34 2.08 4.48
CA ALA A 365 11.37 1.20 3.96
C ALA A 365 12.73 1.43 4.64
N LEU A 366 13.16 2.69 4.78
CA LEU A 366 14.45 3.01 5.40
C LEU A 366 14.48 2.65 6.89
N MET A 367 13.43 2.98 7.66
CA MET A 367 13.34 2.61 9.07
C MET A 367 13.36 1.09 9.26
N ASN A 368 12.63 0.35 8.43
CA ASN A 368 12.61 -1.11 8.49
C ASN A 368 13.97 -1.71 8.13
N CYS A 369 14.61 -1.21 7.05
CA CYS A 369 15.92 -1.68 6.64
C CYS A 369 16.99 -1.42 7.70
N ILE A 370 16.98 -0.24 8.33
CA ILE A 370 17.92 0.09 9.40
C ILE A 370 17.75 -0.88 10.57
N LYS A 371 16.50 -1.15 11.01
CA LYS A 371 16.23 -2.11 12.10
C LYS A 371 16.72 -3.52 11.76
N MET A 372 16.41 -3.99 10.55
CA MET A 372 16.81 -5.32 10.07
C MET A 372 18.34 -5.46 10.03
N LEU A 373 19.06 -4.46 9.52
CA LEU A 373 20.52 -4.46 9.44
C LEU A 373 21.19 -4.33 10.82
N GLN A 374 20.60 -3.56 11.74
CA GLN A 374 21.08 -3.47 13.12
C GLN A 374 20.94 -4.81 13.84
N ALA A 375 19.79 -5.48 13.70
CA ALA A 375 19.57 -6.82 14.26
C ALA A 375 20.59 -7.83 13.71
N GLU A 376 20.90 -7.80 12.40
CA GLU A 376 21.95 -8.64 11.79
C GLU A 376 23.35 -8.36 12.35
N GLN A 377 23.65 -7.12 12.72
CA GLN A 377 24.93 -6.73 13.31
C GLN A 377 25.04 -7.21 14.76
N GLU A 378 23.95 -7.12 15.52
CA GLU A 378 23.87 -7.57 16.92
C GLU A 378 23.94 -9.09 17.07
N ALA A 379 23.36 -9.85 16.13
CA ALA A 379 23.42 -11.33 16.12
C ALA A 379 24.83 -11.91 15.87
N GLY A 380 25.78 -11.10 15.37
CA GLY A 380 27.14 -11.55 15.05
C GLY A 380 27.24 -12.50 13.84
N PRO A 381 28.47 -12.90 13.45
CA PRO A 381 28.69 -13.77 12.28
C PRO A 381 28.35 -15.25 12.51
N ASP A 382 28.12 -15.71 13.75
CA ASP A 382 27.94 -17.13 14.08
C ASP A 382 26.51 -17.67 13.89
N LEU A 383 25.58 -16.84 13.38
CA LEU A 383 24.17 -17.20 13.13
C LEU A 383 23.72 -16.97 11.67
N ARG A 384 24.66 -16.75 10.74
CA ARG A 384 24.37 -16.50 9.32
C ARG A 384 24.51 -17.73 8.43
#